data_AF-A0A2T6KWJ8-F1
#
_entry.id   AF-A0A2T6KWJ8-F1
#
_cell.length_a   1.000
_cell.length_b   1.000
_cell.length_c   1.000
_cell.angle_alpha   90.00
_cell.angle_beta   90.00
_cell.angle_gamma   90.00
#
_symmetry.space_group_name_H-M   'P 1'
#
loop_
_entity.id
_entity.type
_entity.pdbx_description
1 polymer ?
#
loop_
_entity_poly.entity_id
_entity_poly.type
_entity_poly.pdbx_seq_one_letter_code
_entity_poly.pdbx_strand_id
1 'polypeptide(L)' 'MLLVATTYFVHASFATTVLENPTTRHDLRRALSLDGAPQMLMRLGYSSMPKHTPRRSTPLVTSPDGE' A
#
# COMPACT_ATOMS: atom_id res chain seq x y z
N MET A 1 -4.17 4.75 -6.55
CA MET A 1 -5.35 4.55 -5.66
C MET A 1 -5.22 5.28 -4.33
N LEU A 2 -4.14 5.14 -3.54
CA LEU A 2 -4.01 5.87 -2.27
C LEU A 2 -4.21 7.38 -2.41
N LEU A 3 -3.50 8.03 -3.34
CA LEU A 3 -3.61 9.48 -3.55
C LEU A 3 -5.04 9.92 -3.92
N VAL A 4 -5.73 9.11 -4.73
CA VAL A 4 -7.12 9.34 -5.14
C VAL A 4 -8.07 9.16 -3.96
N ALA A 5 -7.88 8.14 -3.12
CA ALA A 5 -8.69 7.99 -1.91
C ALA A 5 -8.57 9.22 -1.00
N THR A 6 -7.35 9.76 -0.84
CA THR A 6 -7.11 10.96 -0.03
C THR A 6 -7.81 12.20 -0.59
N THR A 7 -7.95 12.36 -1.92
CA THR A 7 -8.71 13.49 -2.51
C THR A 7 -10.21 13.44 -2.18
N TYR A 8 -10.73 12.25 -1.88
CA TYR A 8 -12.11 12.06 -1.44
C TYR A 8 -12.24 11.98 0.09
N PHE A 9 -11.21 12.43 0.84
CA PHE A 9 -11.16 12.35 2.30
C PHE A 9 -11.33 10.91 2.85
N VAL A 10 -10.99 9.91 2.04
CA VAL A 10 -10.99 8.50 2.43
C VAL A 10 -9.58 8.14 2.90
N HIS A 11 -9.50 7.59 4.11
CA HIS A 11 -8.26 7.00 4.62
C HIS A 11 -8.01 5.67 3.95
N ALA A 12 -6.76 5.46 3.53
CA ALA A 12 -6.36 4.24 2.87
C ALA A 12 -5.08 3.67 3.49
N SER A 13 -5.03 2.35 3.68
CA SER A 13 -3.86 1.65 4.24
C SER A 13 -3.58 0.35 3.49
N PHE A 14 -2.31 0.02 3.32
CA PHE A 14 -1.89 -1.26 2.74
C PHE A 14 -1.83 -2.35 3.81
N ALA A 15 -2.28 -3.55 3.44
CA ALA A 15 -2.17 -4.76 4.25
C ALA A 15 -1.39 -5.82 3.45
N THR A 16 -0.07 -5.70 3.40
CA THR A 16 0.79 -6.56 2.57
C THR A 16 1.19 -7.88 3.24
N THR A 17 1.10 -7.98 4.57
CA THR A 17 1.52 -9.16 5.34
C THR A 17 0.83 -10.45 4.92
N VAL A 18 -0.46 -10.39 4.56
CA VAL A 18 -1.23 -11.55 4.06
C VAL A 18 -0.74 -12.04 2.69
N LEU A 19 -0.03 -11.18 1.96
CA LEU A 19 0.53 -11.50 0.66
C LEU A 19 1.96 -12.03 0.76
N GLU A 20 2.61 -12.04 1.93
CA GLU A 20 3.99 -12.53 2.07
C GLU A 20 4.03 -14.06 2.23
N ASN A 21 2.99 -14.64 2.83
CA ASN A 21 2.84 -16.08 2.98
C ASN A 21 2.17 -16.72 1.75
N PRO A 22 2.77 -17.72 1.08
CA PRO A 22 2.20 -18.36 -0.10
C PRO A 22 0.83 -19.02 0.14
N THR A 23 0.62 -19.62 1.30
CA THR A 23 -0.64 -20.29 1.69
C THR A 23 -1.75 -19.25 1.88
N THR A 24 -1.49 -18.20 2.65
CA THR A 24 -2.45 -17.12 2.87
C THR A 24 -2.79 -16.39 1.58
N ARG A 25 -1.83 -16.24 0.66
CA ARG A 25 -2.05 -15.65 -0.66
C ARG A 25 -3.00 -16.50 -1.52
N HIS A 26 -2.87 -17.83 -1.49
CA HIS A 26 -3.75 -18.74 -2.22
C HIS A 26 -5.17 -18.78 -1.63
N ASP A 27 -5.28 -18.75 -0.30
CA ASP A 27 -6.58 -18.69 0.38
C ASP A 27 -7.32 -17.38 0.05
N LEU A 28 -6.60 -16.25 0.05
CA LEU A 28 -7.15 -14.95 -0.35
C LEU A 28 -7.63 -14.96 -1.81
N ARG A 29 -6.84 -15.55 -2.71
CA ARG A 29 -7.21 -15.68 -4.13
C ARG A 29 -8.50 -16.49 -4.29
N ARG A 30 -8.64 -17.59 -3.55
CA ARG A 30 -9.85 -18.43 -3.57
C ARG A 30 -11.05 -17.69 -2.97
N ALA A 31 -10.90 -17.05 -1.81
CA ALA A 31 -11.98 -16.35 -1.12
C ALA A 31 -12.54 -15.18 -1.95
N LEU A 32 -11.67 -14.50 -2.69
CA LEU A 32 -12.05 -13.37 -3.56
C LEU A 32 -12.34 -13.78 -5.01
N SER A 33 -12.30 -15.09 -5.33
CA SER A 33 -12.49 -15.62 -6.68
C SER A 33 -11.65 -14.90 -7.76
N LEU A 34 -10.37 -14.65 -7.45
CA LEU A 34 -9.48 -13.92 -8.34
C LEU A 34 -8.80 -14.86 -9.34
N ASP A 35 -8.83 -14.48 -10.62
CA ASP A 35 -8.10 -15.18 -11.70
C ASP A 35 -6.58 -14.91 -11.68
N GLY A 36 -6.13 -13.89 -10.94
CA GLY A 36 -4.73 -13.47 -10.86
C GLY A 36 -4.08 -13.61 -9.49
N ALA A 37 -2.77 -13.35 -9.43
CA ALA A 37 -2.02 -13.28 -8.18
C ALA A 37 -2.17 -11.90 -7.53
N PRO A 38 -2.75 -11.80 -6.32
CA PRO A 38 -2.95 -10.51 -5.66
C PRO A 38 -1.61 -9.87 -5.31
N GLN A 39 -1.37 -8.65 -5.80
CA GLN A 39 -0.15 -7.88 -5.54
C GLN A 39 -0.28 -6.95 -4.34
N MET A 40 -1.48 -6.48 -4.04
CA MET A 40 -1.76 -5.55 -2.96
C MET A 40 -3.17 -5.74 -2.40
N LEU A 41 -3.31 -5.60 -1.08
CA LEU A 41 -4.60 -5.47 -0.41
C LEU A 41 -4.66 -4.09 0.25
N MET A 42 -5.80 -3.41 0.11
CA MET A 42 -6.00 -2.05 0.59
C MET A 42 -7.27 -1.97 1.44
N ARG A 43 -7.16 -1.33 2.60
CA ARG A 43 -8.32 -0.97 3.43
C ARG A 43 -8.66 0.50 3.19
N LEU A 44 -9.93 0.76 2.86
CA LEU A 44 -10.50 2.09 2.65
C LEU A 44 -11.54 2.36 3.74
N GLY A 45 -11.58 3.58 4.29
CA GLY A 45 -12.58 3.96 5.27
C GLY A 45 -12.43 5.39 5.77
N TYR A 46 -13.33 5.80 6.67
CA TYR A 46 -13.28 7.10 7.32
C TYR A 46 -12.75 6.96 8.74
N SER A 47 -11.90 7.89 9.17
CA SER A 47 -11.26 7.87 10.48
C SER A 47 -10.98 9.30 10.93
N SER A 48 -10.69 9.48 12.22
CA SER A 48 -10.06 10.72 12.69
C SER A 48 -8.66 10.87 12.06
N MET A 49 -8.24 12.12 11.85
CA MET A 49 -6.99 12.45 11.17
C MET A 49 -5.78 11.93 11.95
N PRO A 50 -5.00 10.97 11.41
CA PRO A 50 -3.84 10.43 12.11
C PRO A 50 -2.66 11.41 12.03
N LYS A 51 -1.75 11.35 13.02
CA LYS A 51 -0.50 12.11 13.00
C LYS A 51 0.33 11.74 11.77
N HIS A 52 0.97 12.74 11.16
CA HIS A 52 1.87 12.50 10.03
C HIS A 52 3.01 11.57 10.43
N THR A 53 3.21 10.52 9.65
CA THR A 53 4.35 9.61 9.84
C THR A 53 5.64 10.34 9.43
N PRO A 54 6.72 10.28 10.22
CA PRO A 54 7.99 10.90 9.88
C PRO A 54 8.46 10.45 8.48
N ARG A 55 9.08 11.36 7.74
CA ARG A 55 9.80 11.05 6.51
C ARG A 55 11.29 11.27 6.75
N ARG A 56 12.13 10.46 6.13
CA ARG A 56 13.57 10.73 6.10
C ARG A 56 13.78 12.07 5.41
N SER A 57 14.54 12.97 6.02
CA SER A 57 15.01 14.17 5.32
C SER A 57 15.82 13.73 4.10
N THR A 58 15.67 14.39 2.97
CA THR A 58 16.45 14.05 1.76
C THR A 58 17.88 14.55 1.95
N PRO A 59 18.90 13.70 2.19
CA PRO A 59 20.21 14.05 1.66
C PRO A 59 20.04 14.09 0.13
N LEU A 60 20.64 15.09 -0.50
CA LEU A 60 20.56 15.37 -1.94
C LEU A 60 21.10 14.16 -2.75
N VAL A 61 20.34 13.08 -2.88
CA VAL A 61 20.65 11.95 -3.79
C VAL A 61 20.09 12.33 -5.16
N THR A 62 20.71 13.34 -5.73
CA THR A 62 20.62 13.71 -7.14
C THR A 62 22.05 13.99 -7.60
N SER A 63 22.94 13.01 -7.47
CA SER A 63 24.18 12.99 -8.27
C SER A 63 23.90 12.16 -9.52
N PRO A 64 23.83 12.79 -10.71
CA PRO A 64 23.90 12.07 -11.96
C PRO A 64 25.39 11.80 -12.27
N ASP A 65 26.02 10.87 -11.56
CA ASP A 65 27.35 10.40 -11.93
C ASP A 65 27.21 9.13 -12.75
N GLY A 66 27.02 9.35 -14.06
CA GLY A 66 27.19 8.37 -15.11
C GLY A 66 28.05 9.00 -16.20
N GLU A 67 29.37 8.85 -16.06
CA GLU A 67 30.32 8.82 -17.16
C GLU A 67 31.27 7.63 -16.95
#